data_AF-A0A1Q7UKI3-F1
#
_entry.id   AF-A0A1Q7UKI3-F1
#
_cell.length_a   1.000
_cell.length_b   1.000
_cell.length_c   1.000
_cell.angle_alpha   90.00
_cell.angle_beta   90.00
_cell.angle_gamma   90.00
#
_symmetry.space_group_name_H-M   'P 1'
#
loop_
_entity.id
_entity.type
_entity.pdbx_description
1 polymer ?
#
loop_
_entity_poly.entity_id
_entity_poly.type
_entity_poly.pdbx_seq_one_letter_code
_entity_poly.pdbx_strand_id
1 'polypeptide(L)'
;MRLIAAALLIIGALAAVGFARREDRIRQQTTLAAIATELAGRPVGVHCPGFLRSLVDTRGEAGRVAFGPDGRPANHTDLAPATCSALRQLDRVDFTCIERGDCGFKEFKAAWAAHTLAHESFHLRGFQDEGIAECYALQNTAFVAERLGVPTRQAQELQAWLYKDGYPNEPEDYRSSNCYAGGPLDLRPQSALFP
;
A
#
# COMPACT_ATOMS: atom_id res chain seq x y z
N MET A 1 17.86 -44.61 -13.29
CA MET A 1 17.76 -44.33 -11.84
C MET A 1 18.33 -42.97 -11.43
N ARG A 2 19.60 -42.64 -11.70
CA ARG A 2 20.21 -41.35 -11.27
C ARG A 2 19.49 -40.10 -11.82
N LEU A 3 19.08 -40.11 -13.09
CA LEU A 3 18.33 -39.01 -13.72
C LEU A 3 16.93 -38.83 -13.12
N ILE A 4 16.25 -39.92 -12.78
CA ILE A 4 14.92 -39.89 -12.16
C ILE A 4 15.01 -39.35 -10.73
N ALA A 5 16.00 -39.80 -9.95
CA ALA A 5 16.25 -39.28 -8.61
C ALA A 5 16.60 -37.78 -8.64
N ALA A 6 17.44 -37.34 -9.57
CA ALA A 6 17.76 -35.92 -9.74
C ALA A 6 16.52 -35.10 -10.14
N ALA A 7 15.70 -35.59 -11.07
CA ALA A 7 14.47 -34.92 -11.46
C ALA A 7 13.47 -34.79 -10.30
N LEU A 8 13.29 -35.85 -9.52
CA LEU A 8 12.42 -35.84 -8.33
C LEU A 8 12.91 -34.86 -7.25
N LEU A 9 14.23 -34.78 -7.03
CA LEU A 9 14.81 -33.80 -6.11
C LEU A 9 14.56 -32.35 -6.57
N ILE A 10 14.72 -32.07 -7.87
CA ILE A 10 14.46 -30.75 -8.44
C ILE A 10 12.98 -30.39 -8.30
N ILE A 11 12.07 -31.31 -8.65
CA ILE A 11 10.62 -31.09 -8.52
C ILE A 11 10.24 -30.85 -7.06
N GLY A 12 10.78 -31.66 -6.13
CA GLY A 12 10.56 -31.48 -4.70
C GLY A 12 11.03 -30.12 -4.19
N ALA A 13 12.22 -29.68 -4.60
CA ALA A 13 12.75 -28.36 -4.25
C ALA A 13 11.88 -27.21 -4.81
N LEU A 14 11.46 -27.30 -6.07
CA LEU A 14 10.58 -26.31 -6.69
C LEU A 14 9.20 -26.25 -6.01
N ALA A 15 8.64 -27.40 -5.65
CA ALA A 15 7.38 -27.47 -4.90
C ALA A 15 7.51 -26.85 -3.51
N ALA A 16 8.61 -27.12 -2.79
CA ALA A 16 8.88 -26.52 -1.48
C ALA A 16 9.02 -24.99 -1.56
N VAL A 17 9.76 -24.48 -2.55
CA VAL A 17 9.89 -23.03 -2.78
C VAL A 17 8.55 -22.41 -3.16
N GLY A 18 7.76 -23.08 -4.02
CA GLY A 18 6.43 -22.64 -4.40
C GLY A 18 5.48 -22.56 -3.19
N PHE A 19 5.53 -23.55 -2.30
CA PHE A 19 4.74 -23.58 -1.07
C PHE A 19 5.15 -22.45 -0.11
N ALA A 20 6.45 -22.28 0.15
CA ALA A 20 6.95 -21.22 1.02
C ALA A 20 6.53 -19.83 0.53
N ARG A 21 6.68 -19.55 -0.78
CA ARG A 21 6.24 -18.27 -1.36
C ARG A 21 4.74 -18.03 -1.27
N ARG A 22 3.94 -19.10 -1.38
CA ARG A 22 2.48 -19.01 -1.21
C ARG A 22 2.14 -18.67 0.23
N GLU A 23 2.78 -19.32 1.20
CA GLU A 23 2.55 -19.08 2.63
C GLU A 23 2.92 -17.65 3.01
N ASP A 24 4.08 -17.16 2.56
CA ASP A 24 4.51 -15.79 2.81
C ASP A 24 3.56 -14.76 2.19
N ARG A 25 3.01 -15.04 1.00
CA ARG A 25 2.00 -14.19 0.38
C ARG A 25 0.70 -14.17 1.18
N ILE A 26 0.23 -15.32 1.68
CA ILE A 26 -0.98 -15.40 2.51
C ILE A 26 -0.77 -14.58 3.79
N ARG A 27 0.36 -14.77 4.48
CA ARG A 27 0.70 -14.00 5.68
C ARG A 27 0.74 -12.50 5.41
N GLN A 28 1.41 -12.08 4.33
CA GLN A 28 1.44 -10.69 3.91
C GLN A 28 0.02 -10.15 3.68
N GLN A 29 -0.80 -10.83 2.89
CA GLN A 29 -2.17 -10.41 2.61
C GLN A 29 -3.01 -10.30 3.88
N THR A 30 -2.87 -11.22 4.82
CA THR A 30 -3.56 -11.17 6.12
C THR A 30 -3.15 -9.94 6.93
N THR A 31 -1.85 -9.63 7.00
CA THR A 31 -1.36 -8.42 7.68
C THR A 31 -1.90 -7.15 7.02
N LEU A 32 -1.82 -7.05 5.68
CA LEU A 32 -2.32 -5.88 4.96
C LEU A 32 -3.85 -5.74 5.07
N ALA A 33 -4.59 -6.86 5.05
CA ALA A 33 -6.04 -6.87 5.23
C ALA A 33 -6.47 -6.40 6.62
N ALA A 34 -5.71 -6.72 7.67
CA ALA A 34 -5.99 -6.22 9.01
C ALA A 34 -5.84 -4.70 9.10
N ILE A 35 -4.79 -4.14 8.50
CA ILE A 35 -4.56 -2.69 8.41
C ILE A 35 -5.68 -2.02 7.61
N ALA A 36 -5.99 -2.56 6.43
CA ALA A 36 -7.03 -2.02 5.56
C ALA A 36 -8.42 -2.09 6.21
N THR A 37 -8.72 -3.15 6.96
CA THR A 37 -9.97 -3.31 7.71
C THR A 37 -10.18 -2.19 8.71
N GLU A 38 -9.13 -1.76 9.39
CA GLU A 38 -9.20 -0.68 10.38
C GLU A 38 -9.51 0.67 9.72
N LEU A 39 -8.83 0.99 8.62
CA LEU A 39 -9.10 2.23 7.87
C LEU A 39 -10.47 2.21 7.18
N ALA A 40 -10.84 1.07 6.58
CA ALA A 40 -12.11 0.89 5.88
C ALA A 40 -13.31 0.87 6.83
N GLY A 41 -13.11 0.58 8.13
CA GLY A 41 -14.19 0.44 9.11
C GLY A 41 -15.08 -0.77 8.89
N ARG A 42 -14.66 -1.73 8.05
CA ARG A 42 -15.37 -2.97 7.74
C ARG A 42 -14.38 -4.08 7.35
N PRO A 43 -14.72 -5.36 7.55
CA PRO A 43 -13.87 -6.46 7.11
C PRO A 43 -13.62 -6.43 5.60
N VAL A 44 -12.35 -6.40 5.20
CA VAL A 44 -11.91 -6.36 3.80
C VAL A 44 -10.67 -7.22 3.59
N GLY A 45 -10.45 -7.63 2.34
CA GLY A 45 -9.26 -8.34 1.89
C GLY A 45 -8.27 -7.43 1.19
N VAL A 46 -7.02 -7.87 1.13
CA VAL A 46 -5.99 -7.33 0.24
C VAL A 46 -5.43 -8.47 -0.58
N HIS A 47 -5.37 -8.29 -1.90
CA HIS A 47 -4.82 -9.29 -2.80
C HIS A 47 -3.46 -8.83 -3.34
N CYS A 48 -2.47 -9.71 -3.18
CA CYS A 48 -1.19 -9.58 -3.85
C CYS A 48 -1.11 -10.65 -4.94
N PRO A 49 -0.69 -10.32 -6.16
CA PRO A 49 -0.57 -11.30 -7.23
C PRO A 49 0.49 -12.36 -6.90
N GLY A 50 0.21 -13.60 -7.29
CA GLY A 50 1.22 -14.65 -7.29
C GLY A 50 2.19 -14.50 -8.45
N PHE A 51 3.33 -15.19 -8.37
CA PHE A 51 4.43 -15.12 -9.34
C PHE A 51 3.97 -15.13 -10.81
N LEU A 52 3.15 -16.10 -11.22
CA LEU A 52 2.68 -16.19 -12.62
C LEU A 52 1.78 -15.02 -13.02
N ARG A 53 0.95 -14.51 -12.10
CA ARG A 53 0.08 -13.35 -12.35
C ARG A 53 0.89 -12.05 -12.44
N SER A 54 1.97 -11.95 -11.67
CA SER A 54 2.91 -10.82 -11.75
C SER A 54 3.64 -10.75 -13.10
N LEU A 55 3.88 -11.88 -13.77
CA LEU A 55 4.56 -11.91 -15.08
C LEU A 55 3.69 -11.43 -16.24
N VAL A 56 2.37 -11.44 -16.08
CA VAL A 56 1.40 -11.05 -17.11
C VAL A 56 0.64 -9.77 -16.73
N ASP A 57 1.05 -9.11 -15.65
CA ASP A 57 0.42 -7.87 -15.23
C ASP A 57 0.83 -6.74 -16.18
N THR A 58 -0.16 -6.17 -16.84
CA THR A 58 -0.02 -5.09 -17.82
C THR A 58 -0.66 -3.80 -17.33
N ARG A 59 -1.17 -3.80 -16.10
CA ARG A 59 -1.85 -2.64 -15.50
C ARG A 59 -0.81 -1.66 -14.95
N GLY A 60 -1.06 -0.37 -15.15
CA GLY A 60 -0.19 0.71 -14.66
C GLY A 60 -0.54 1.21 -13.25
N GLU A 61 -1.72 0.85 -12.73
CA GLU A 61 -2.22 1.29 -11.42
C GLU A 61 -1.47 0.58 -10.27
N ALA A 62 -1.18 1.30 -9.18
CA ALA A 62 -0.49 0.75 -8.01
C ALA A 62 -1.40 -0.11 -7.10
N GLY A 63 -2.71 0.12 -7.17
CA GLY A 63 -3.78 -0.60 -6.50
C GLY A 63 -5.12 -0.31 -7.20
N ARG A 64 -6.17 -1.07 -6.86
CA ARG A 64 -7.54 -0.73 -7.24
C ARG A 64 -8.59 -1.40 -6.38
N VAL A 65 -9.74 -0.75 -6.25
CA VAL A 65 -11.00 -1.31 -5.74
C VAL A 65 -12.05 -1.27 -6.83
N ALA A 66 -12.73 -2.39 -7.06
CA ALA A 66 -13.88 -2.40 -7.95
C ALA A 66 -15.12 -1.84 -7.25
N PHE A 67 -15.87 -0.96 -7.91
CA PHE A 67 -17.18 -0.50 -7.45
C PHE A 67 -18.29 -1.13 -8.29
N GLY A 68 -19.35 -1.58 -7.61
CA GLY A 68 -20.54 -2.11 -8.26
C GLY A 68 -21.40 -1.00 -8.90
N PRO A 69 -22.42 -1.37 -9.70
CA PRO A 69 -23.35 -0.41 -10.30
C PRO A 69 -24.15 0.42 -9.27
N ASP A 70 -24.24 -0.06 -8.03
CA ASP A 70 -24.87 0.60 -6.90
C ASP A 70 -23.91 1.53 -6.13
N GLY A 71 -22.69 1.72 -6.63
CA GLY A 71 -21.65 2.53 -6.00
C GLY A 71 -21.01 1.89 -4.76
N ARG A 72 -21.27 0.60 -4.48
CA ARG A 72 -20.65 -0.10 -3.35
C ARG A 72 -19.28 -0.65 -3.73
N PRO A 73 -18.25 -0.48 -2.89
CA PRO A 73 -16.96 -1.11 -3.13
C PRO A 73 -17.04 -2.62 -2.93
N ALA A 74 -16.20 -3.33 -3.68
CA ALA A 74 -15.87 -4.73 -3.43
C ALA A 74 -15.36 -4.93 -1.99
N ASN A 75 -15.29 -6.18 -1.55
CA ASN A 75 -14.76 -6.52 -0.23
C ASN A 75 -13.22 -6.67 -0.21
N HIS A 76 -12.52 -6.25 -1.26
CA HIS A 76 -11.06 -6.33 -1.34
C HIS A 76 -10.48 -5.31 -2.32
N THR A 77 -9.21 -4.97 -2.12
CA THR A 77 -8.37 -4.26 -3.11
C THR A 77 -7.39 -5.24 -3.77
N ASP A 78 -7.13 -5.05 -5.06
CA ASP A 78 -6.07 -5.73 -5.80
C ASP A 78 -4.86 -4.80 -5.92
N LEU A 79 -3.75 -5.13 -5.25
CA LEU A 79 -2.52 -4.34 -5.31
C LEU A 79 -1.58 -4.83 -6.41
N ALA A 80 -0.84 -3.91 -7.02
CA ALA A 80 0.19 -4.26 -8.00
C ALA A 80 1.32 -5.10 -7.36
N PRO A 81 2.01 -5.96 -8.14
CA PRO A 81 3.15 -6.73 -7.66
C PRO A 81 4.22 -5.87 -7.01
N ALA A 82 4.50 -4.70 -7.60
CA ALA A 82 5.51 -3.76 -7.12
C ALA A 82 5.11 -3.15 -5.76
N THR A 83 3.84 -2.77 -5.59
CA THR A 83 3.28 -2.24 -4.34
C THR A 83 3.36 -3.27 -3.23
N CYS A 84 2.89 -4.50 -3.48
CA CYS A 84 3.04 -5.60 -2.51
C CYS A 84 4.50 -5.88 -2.18
N SER A 85 5.41 -5.87 -3.15
CA SER A 85 6.82 -6.09 -2.86
C SER A 85 7.43 -4.98 -2.00
N ALA A 86 7.05 -3.73 -2.22
CA ALA A 86 7.51 -2.58 -1.45
C ALA A 86 6.96 -2.62 -0.01
N LEU A 87 5.66 -2.87 0.16
CA LEU A 87 5.02 -3.03 1.48
C LEU A 87 5.68 -4.13 2.32
N ARG A 88 6.07 -5.24 1.71
CA ARG A 88 6.74 -6.36 2.42
C ARG A 88 8.13 -6.00 2.95
N GLN A 89 8.76 -4.98 2.39
CA GLN A 89 10.13 -4.57 2.73
C GLN A 89 10.17 -3.22 3.43
N LEU A 90 9.02 -2.66 3.79
CA LEU A 90 8.91 -1.29 4.28
C LEU A 90 9.72 -1.06 5.55
N ASP A 91 9.72 -2.04 6.46
CA ASP A 91 10.51 -2.10 7.70
C ASP A 91 12.03 -2.14 7.48
N ARG A 92 12.49 -2.44 6.26
CA ARG A 92 13.91 -2.55 5.89
C ARG A 92 14.41 -1.34 5.11
N VAL A 93 13.56 -0.38 4.82
CA VAL A 93 13.93 0.85 4.12
C VAL A 93 14.38 1.88 5.14
N ASP A 94 15.56 2.46 4.91
CA ASP A 94 16.10 3.53 5.73
C ASP A 94 15.53 4.88 5.26
N PHE A 95 14.65 5.45 6.08
CA PHE A 95 14.02 6.74 5.83
C PHE A 95 14.78 7.93 6.45
N THR A 96 15.98 7.74 7.01
CA THR A 96 16.79 8.86 7.53
C THR A 96 17.21 9.86 6.45
N CYS A 97 17.08 9.48 5.16
CA CYS A 97 17.26 10.39 4.04
C CYS A 97 16.27 11.57 4.02
N ILE A 98 15.11 11.43 4.69
CA ILE A 98 14.07 12.48 4.68
C ILE A 98 14.60 13.71 5.39
N GLU A 99 15.18 13.52 6.58
CA GLU A 99 15.81 14.59 7.36
C GLU A 99 17.00 15.24 6.62
N ARG A 100 17.74 14.42 5.85
CA ARG A 100 18.88 14.90 5.05
C ARG A 100 18.46 15.60 3.75
N GLY A 101 17.22 15.41 3.30
CA GLY A 101 16.72 15.90 2.02
C GLY A 101 17.33 15.19 0.81
N ASP A 102 17.77 13.94 0.96
CA ASP A 102 18.49 13.18 -0.08
C ASP A 102 17.82 11.84 -0.45
N CYS A 103 16.53 11.68 -0.14
CA CYS A 103 15.79 10.46 -0.48
C CYS A 103 15.73 10.23 -1.99
N GLY A 104 15.94 8.96 -2.36
CA GLY A 104 15.85 8.52 -3.75
C GLY A 104 14.52 7.87 -4.09
N PHE A 105 14.47 7.36 -5.32
CA PHE A 105 13.29 6.66 -5.86
C PHE A 105 12.92 5.41 -5.05
N LYS A 106 13.90 4.72 -4.45
CA LYS A 106 13.65 3.50 -3.66
C LYS A 106 12.81 3.84 -2.42
N GLU A 107 13.19 4.87 -1.70
CA GLU A 107 12.52 5.33 -0.48
C GLU A 107 11.15 5.90 -0.83
N PHE A 108 11.07 6.69 -1.92
CA PHE A 108 9.78 7.18 -2.43
C PHE A 108 8.83 6.04 -2.75
N LYS A 109 9.28 5.04 -3.51
CA LYS A 109 8.47 3.87 -3.88
C LYS A 109 7.96 3.10 -2.66
N ALA A 110 8.79 2.97 -1.61
CA ALA A 110 8.39 2.29 -0.39
C ALA A 110 7.33 3.09 0.38
N ALA A 111 7.56 4.40 0.56
CA ALA A 111 6.61 5.32 1.16
C ALA A 111 5.28 5.35 0.39
N TRP A 112 5.35 5.47 -0.93
CA TRP A 112 4.19 5.50 -1.81
C TRP A 112 3.37 4.20 -1.74
N ALA A 113 4.02 3.05 -1.50
CA ALA A 113 3.30 1.80 -1.35
C ALA A 113 2.47 1.75 -0.05
N ALA A 114 2.99 2.31 1.05
CA ALA A 114 2.22 2.48 2.29
C ALA A 114 1.03 3.43 2.07
N HIS A 115 1.28 4.55 1.38
CA HIS A 115 0.24 5.50 0.98
C HIS A 115 -0.84 4.86 0.09
N THR A 116 -0.44 4.08 -0.91
CA THR A 116 -1.36 3.34 -1.80
C THR A 116 -2.29 2.42 -0.98
N LEU A 117 -1.77 1.68 0.01
CA LEU A 117 -2.65 0.86 0.85
C LEU A 117 -3.66 1.71 1.64
N ALA A 118 -3.26 2.89 2.13
CA ALA A 118 -4.18 3.81 2.79
C ALA A 118 -5.26 4.30 1.81
N HIS A 119 -4.87 4.70 0.60
CA HIS A 119 -5.75 5.14 -0.49
C HIS A 119 -6.81 4.09 -0.82
N GLU A 120 -6.37 2.88 -1.15
CA GLU A 120 -7.27 1.78 -1.45
C GLU A 120 -8.19 1.42 -0.28
N SER A 121 -7.75 1.65 0.96
CA SER A 121 -8.59 1.43 2.14
C SER A 121 -9.73 2.45 2.25
N PHE A 122 -9.54 3.69 1.80
CA PHE A 122 -10.61 4.69 1.72
C PHE A 122 -11.59 4.41 0.59
N HIS A 123 -11.12 3.87 -0.54
CA HIS A 123 -12.04 3.31 -1.54
C HIS A 123 -12.87 2.16 -0.97
N LEU A 124 -12.24 1.24 -0.22
CA LEU A 124 -12.95 0.15 0.47
C LEU A 124 -13.96 0.63 1.52
N ARG A 125 -13.74 1.82 2.10
CA ARG A 125 -14.70 2.51 2.97
C ARG A 125 -15.91 3.07 2.21
N GLY A 126 -15.78 3.28 0.90
CA GLY A 126 -16.85 3.75 0.01
C GLY A 126 -16.62 5.12 -0.61
N PHE A 127 -15.45 5.74 -0.43
CA PHE A 127 -15.12 7.00 -1.10
C PHE A 127 -14.69 6.71 -2.54
N GLN A 128 -15.52 7.06 -3.51
CA GLN A 128 -15.22 6.87 -4.94
C GLN A 128 -14.41 8.01 -5.55
N ASP A 129 -14.48 9.19 -4.94
CA ASP A 129 -13.77 10.37 -5.41
C ASP A 129 -12.27 10.24 -5.08
N GLU A 130 -11.43 10.24 -6.12
CA GLU A 130 -9.98 10.08 -6.03
C GLU A 130 -9.36 11.16 -5.12
N GLY A 131 -9.74 12.43 -5.29
CA GLY A 131 -9.21 13.54 -4.49
C GLY A 131 -9.58 13.46 -3.00
N ILE A 132 -10.76 12.95 -2.66
CA ILE A 132 -11.14 12.68 -1.27
C ILE A 132 -10.36 11.48 -0.72
N ALA A 133 -10.30 10.37 -1.45
CA ALA A 133 -9.59 9.16 -1.04
C ALA A 133 -8.10 9.44 -0.83
N GLU A 134 -7.48 10.17 -1.76
CA GLU A 134 -6.09 10.62 -1.72
C GLU A 134 -5.81 11.50 -0.50
N CYS A 135 -6.65 12.52 -0.27
CA CYS A 135 -6.45 13.40 0.88
C CYS A 135 -6.52 12.65 2.21
N TYR A 136 -7.47 11.73 2.35
CA TYR A 136 -7.59 10.92 3.56
C TYR A 136 -6.44 9.91 3.69
N ALA A 137 -5.93 9.39 2.57
CA ALA A 137 -4.76 8.51 2.55
C ALA A 137 -3.48 9.23 2.99
N LEU A 138 -3.27 10.47 2.56
CA LEU A 138 -2.14 11.30 2.99
C LEU A 138 -2.13 11.43 4.52
N GLN A 139 -3.29 11.62 5.14
CA GLN A 139 -3.44 11.78 6.59
C GLN A 139 -3.26 10.46 7.38
N ASN A 140 -3.32 9.31 6.70
CA ASN A 140 -3.25 7.97 7.30
C ASN A 140 -2.06 7.13 6.80
N THR A 141 -1.13 7.73 6.07
CA THR A 141 0.04 7.01 5.56
C THR A 141 0.97 6.56 6.69
N ALA A 142 1.21 7.41 7.68
CA ALA A 142 1.99 7.10 8.88
C ALA A 142 1.37 5.93 9.64
N PHE A 143 0.05 5.89 9.78
CA PHE A 143 -0.65 4.77 10.40
C PHE A 143 -0.33 3.44 9.70
N VAL A 144 -0.39 3.41 8.36
CA VAL A 144 -0.03 2.20 7.59
C VAL A 144 1.45 1.84 7.80
N ALA A 145 2.35 2.82 7.69
CA ALA A 145 3.79 2.60 7.81
C ALA A 145 4.18 2.07 9.21
N GLU A 146 3.59 2.62 10.27
CA GLU A 146 3.79 2.18 11.65
C GLU A 146 3.35 0.73 11.85
N ARG A 147 2.17 0.36 11.34
CA ARG A 147 1.67 -1.02 11.42
C ARG A 147 2.51 -2.03 10.64
N LEU A 148 3.34 -1.54 9.74
CA LEU A 148 4.30 -2.33 8.96
C LEU A 148 5.73 -2.25 9.50
N GLY A 149 5.95 -1.61 10.65
CA GLY A 149 7.22 -1.65 11.37
C GLY A 149 8.12 -0.43 11.19
N VAL A 150 7.68 0.61 10.48
CA VAL A 150 8.39 1.90 10.46
C VAL A 150 8.22 2.57 11.82
N PRO A 151 9.28 3.06 12.48
CA PRO A 151 9.09 3.71 13.78
C PRO A 151 8.26 5.00 13.64
N THR A 152 7.42 5.28 14.63
CA THR A 152 6.42 6.37 14.62
C THR A 152 6.96 7.70 14.13
N ARG A 153 8.15 8.11 14.58
CA ARG A 153 8.74 9.38 14.14
C ARG A 153 9.03 9.37 12.63
N GLN A 154 9.71 8.35 12.12
CA GLN A 154 9.98 8.25 10.68
C GLN A 154 8.70 8.10 9.86
N ALA A 155 7.68 7.41 10.38
CA ALA A 155 6.40 7.28 9.71
C ALA A 155 5.67 8.63 9.54
N GLN A 156 5.74 9.50 10.55
CA GLN A 156 5.23 10.87 10.50
C GLN A 156 6.02 11.74 9.52
N GLU A 157 7.36 11.64 9.54
CA GLU A 157 8.25 12.34 8.59
C GLU A 157 7.97 11.90 7.15
N LEU A 158 7.76 10.60 6.92
CA LEU A 158 7.36 10.01 5.65
C LEU A 158 6.01 10.54 5.17
N GLN A 159 5.00 10.56 6.04
CA GLN A 159 3.68 11.10 5.73
C GLN A 159 3.74 12.58 5.34
N ALA A 160 4.47 13.40 6.12
CA ALA A 160 4.67 14.81 5.79
C ALA A 160 5.44 15.00 4.48
N TRP A 161 6.45 14.16 4.23
CA TRP A 161 7.22 14.16 2.99
C TRP A 161 6.37 13.87 1.76
N LEU A 162 5.51 12.84 1.81
CA LEU A 162 4.61 12.54 0.70
C LEU A 162 3.59 13.64 0.44
N TYR A 163 3.03 14.26 1.47
CA TYR A 163 2.12 15.40 1.28
C TYR A 163 2.82 16.61 0.67
N LYS A 164 4.06 16.88 1.07
CA LYS A 164 4.81 18.04 0.59
C LYS A 164 5.35 17.84 -0.83
N ASP A 165 5.99 16.70 -1.09
CA ASP A 165 6.80 16.47 -2.29
C ASP A 165 6.17 15.45 -3.25
N GLY A 166 5.28 14.58 -2.78
CA GLY A 166 4.55 13.62 -3.60
C GLY A 166 3.25 14.19 -4.16
N TYR A 167 2.32 14.55 -3.28
CA TYR A 167 0.95 14.96 -3.60
C TYR A 167 0.84 16.08 -4.66
N PRO A 168 1.69 17.12 -4.70
CA PRO A 168 1.60 18.13 -5.76
C PRO A 168 1.84 17.57 -7.16
N ASN A 169 2.50 16.42 -7.29
CA ASN A 169 2.82 15.77 -8.56
C ASN A 169 1.77 14.74 -9.00
N GLU A 170 0.74 14.49 -8.18
CA GLU A 170 -0.38 13.63 -8.56
C GLU A 170 -1.20 14.23 -9.71
N PRO A 171 -1.91 13.39 -10.48
CA PRO A 171 -2.86 13.84 -11.48
C PRO A 171 -3.94 14.78 -10.89
N GLU A 172 -4.59 15.56 -11.76
CA GLU A 172 -5.53 16.61 -11.31
C GLU A 172 -6.73 16.04 -10.54
N ASP A 173 -7.25 14.89 -10.94
CA ASP A 173 -8.35 14.18 -10.31
C ASP A 173 -8.03 13.63 -8.91
N TYR A 174 -6.75 13.37 -8.63
CA TYR A 174 -6.26 12.97 -7.30
C TYR A 174 -6.02 14.17 -6.37
N ARG A 175 -6.02 15.40 -6.89
CA ARG A 175 -5.79 16.60 -6.09
C ARG A 175 -7.08 17.33 -5.76
N SER A 176 -7.21 17.79 -4.54
CA SER A 176 -8.39 18.52 -4.05
C SER A 176 -7.97 19.80 -3.37
N SER A 177 -8.57 20.92 -3.77
CA SER A 177 -8.36 22.23 -3.11
C SER A 177 -8.84 22.25 -1.66
N ASN A 178 -9.60 21.24 -1.23
CA ASN A 178 -10.10 21.09 0.12
C ASN A 178 -9.14 20.30 1.04
N CYS A 179 -8.02 19.80 0.50
CA CYS A 179 -7.02 19.02 1.23
C CYS A 179 -5.92 19.89 1.82
N TYR A 180 -6.16 20.45 2.99
CA TYR A 180 -5.18 21.25 3.74
C TYR A 180 -5.53 21.26 5.23
N ALA A 181 -4.57 21.65 6.07
CA ALA A 181 -4.75 21.73 7.53
C ALA A 181 -5.92 22.65 7.91
N GLY A 182 -6.88 22.13 8.68
CA GLY A 182 -8.12 22.82 9.04
C GLY A 182 -9.13 22.97 7.89
N GLY A 183 -8.85 22.38 6.72
CA GLY A 183 -9.71 22.42 5.54
C GLY A 183 -10.88 21.42 5.61
N PRO A 184 -11.79 21.44 4.62
CA PRO A 184 -12.97 20.58 4.62
C PRO A 184 -12.67 19.07 4.58
N LEU A 185 -11.49 18.67 4.12
CA LEU A 185 -11.04 17.27 4.11
C LEU A 185 -10.04 16.93 5.21
N ASP A 186 -9.76 17.84 6.15
CA ASP A 186 -9.00 17.50 7.35
C ASP A 186 -9.84 16.58 8.25
N LEU A 187 -9.37 15.36 8.49
CA LEU A 187 -10.02 14.38 9.36
C LEU A 187 -9.88 14.74 10.84
N ARG A 188 -8.94 15.63 11.18
CA ARG A 188 -8.60 16.05 12.55
C ARG A 188 -8.47 17.58 12.64
N PRO A 189 -9.49 18.37 12.27
CA PRO A 189 -9.39 19.83 12.15
C PRO A 189 -9.18 20.56 13.49
N GLN A 190 -9.37 19.85 14.61
CA GLN A 190 -9.10 20.36 15.96
C GLN A 190 -7.64 20.11 16.40
N SER A 191 -6.86 19.40 15.60
CA SER A 191 -5.45 19.11 15.84
C SER A 191 -4.56 19.99 14.98
N ALA A 192 -3.34 20.26 15.46
CA ALA A 192 -2.29 20.83 14.63
C ALA A 192 -1.60 19.78 13.75
N LEU A 193 -1.97 18.50 13.89
CA LEU A 193 -1.40 17.40 13.12
C LEU A 193 -2.11 17.28 11.76
N PHE A 194 -1.41 17.73 10.71
CA PHE A 194 -1.80 17.56 9.33
C PHE A 194 -0.54 17.34 8.44
N PRO A 195 -0.61 16.55 7.36
CA PRO A 195 -1.69 15.59 7.10
C PRO A 195 -1.84 14.63 8.29
#